data_AF-A0A0H4PNG5-F1
#
_entry.id   AF-A0A0H4PNG5-F1
#
_cell.length_a   1.000
_cell.length_b   1.000
_cell.length_c   1.000
_cell.angle_alpha   90.00
_cell.angle_beta   90.00
_cell.angle_gamma   90.00
#
_symmetry.space_group_name_H-M   'P 1'
#
loop_
_entity.id
_entity.type
_entity.pdbx_description
1 polymer ?
#
loop_
_entity_poly.entity_id
_entity_poly.type
_entity_poly.pdbx_seq_one_letter_code
_entity_poly.pdbx_strand_id
1 'polypeptide(L)'
;MATVDKIRSGLIDKILTIKNKDFLLALDKLVSLSATDKELVGLTEEQKEMLKLSEEDIKNGRLISQGAMDKRNHLFLKKQISKIHA
;
A
#
# COMPACT_ATOMS: atom_id res chain seq x y z
N MET A 1 -11.70 1.86 15.12
CA MET A 1 -11.07 1.88 13.78
C MET A 1 -11.46 3.15 13.02
N ALA A 2 -12.73 3.35 12.63
CA ALA A 2 -13.18 4.51 11.83
C ALA A 2 -12.79 5.91 12.34
N THR A 3 -12.79 6.14 13.66
CA THR A 3 -12.44 7.46 14.24
C THR A 3 -10.96 7.78 14.12
N VAL A 4 -10.09 6.78 14.28
CA VAL A 4 -8.63 6.94 14.18
C VAL A 4 -8.22 7.17 12.73
N ASP A 5 -8.84 6.43 11.79
CA ASP A 5 -8.56 6.57 10.37
C ASP A 5 -8.98 7.96 9.85
N LYS A 6 -10.12 8.49 10.32
CA LYS A 6 -10.53 9.87 10.02
C LYS A 6 -9.55 10.92 10.56
N ILE A 7 -8.98 10.70 11.74
CA ILE A 7 -7.95 11.58 12.31
C ILE A 7 -6.68 11.54 11.46
N ARG A 8 -6.22 10.35 11.04
CA ARG A 8 -5.04 10.19 10.18
C ARG A 8 -5.20 10.90 8.84
N SER A 9 -6.32 10.68 8.15
CA SER A 9 -6.58 11.34 6.85
C SER A 9 -6.59 12.86 6.99
N GLY A 10 -7.26 13.39 8.02
CA GLY A 10 -7.28 14.84 8.26
C GLY A 10 -5.91 15.43 8.63
N LEU A 11 -5.00 14.64 9.21
CA LEU A 11 -3.61 15.06 9.44
C LEU A 11 -2.79 15.07 8.15
N ILE A 12 -2.97 14.07 7.27
CA ILE A 12 -2.32 14.01 5.96
C ILE A 12 -2.67 15.26 5.13
N ASP A 13 -3.96 15.60 5.05
CA ASP A 13 -4.42 16.77 4.29
C ASP A 13 -3.77 18.07 4.82
N LYS A 14 -3.68 18.23 6.14
CA LYS A 14 -3.03 19.40 6.75
C LYS A 14 -1.54 19.44 6.42
N ILE A 15 -0.84 18.32 6.51
CA ILE A 15 0.60 18.21 6.18
C ILE A 15 0.85 18.63 4.73
N LEU A 16 0.02 18.18 3.79
CA LEU A 16 0.15 18.53 2.37
C LEU A 16 0.00 20.03 2.08
N THR A 17 -0.68 20.78 2.95
CA THR A 17 -0.84 22.24 2.79
C THR A 17 0.29 23.08 3.40
N ILE A 18 1.14 22.48 4.24
CA ILE A 18 2.22 23.20 4.91
C ILE A 18 3.36 23.46 3.92
N LYS A 19 3.73 24.74 3.77
CA LYS A 19 4.87 25.18 2.96
C LYS A 19 6.12 25.52 3.79
N ASN A 20 5.96 25.66 5.10
CA ASN A 20 7.04 26.05 5.99
C ASN A 20 7.95 24.84 6.28
N LYS A 21 9.21 24.92 5.83
CA LYS A 21 10.20 23.86 5.98
C LYS A 21 10.55 23.57 7.44
N ASP A 22 10.74 24.61 8.24
CA ASP A 22 11.15 24.45 9.65
C ASP A 22 10.05 23.78 10.47
N PHE A 23 8.79 24.06 10.14
CA PHE A 23 7.64 23.38 10.72
C PHE A 23 7.62 21.89 10.34
N LEU A 24 7.84 21.55 9.07
CA LEU A 24 7.91 20.15 8.64
C LEU A 24 9.03 19.39 9.33
N LEU A 25 10.20 20.03 9.54
CA LEU A 25 11.32 19.44 10.28
C LEU A 25 11.01 19.21 11.76
N ALA A 26 10.35 20.18 12.41
CA ALA A 26 9.92 20.02 13.80
C ALA A 26 8.87 18.91 13.95
N LEU A 27 7.95 18.79 12.98
CA LEU A 27 6.92 17.75 12.95
C LEU A 27 7.53 16.36 12.74
N ASP A 28 8.47 16.21 11.82
CA ASP A 28 9.20 14.95 11.58
C ASP A 28 9.90 14.46 12.85
N LYS A 29 10.58 15.37 13.56
CA LYS A 29 11.23 15.08 14.84
C LYS A 29 10.22 14.68 15.91
N LEU A 30 9.07 15.35 15.98
CA LEU A 30 8.01 15.04 16.94
C LEU A 30 7.43 13.63 16.71
N VAL A 31 7.11 13.30 15.46
CA VAL A 31 6.56 11.97 15.11
C VAL A 31 7.58 10.86 15.41
N SER A 32 8.85 11.11 15.10
CA SER A 32 9.95 10.17 15.39
C SER A 32 10.13 9.87 16.88
N LEU A 33 9.86 10.84 17.76
CA LEU A 33 9.89 10.66 19.22
C LEU A 33 8.65 9.92 19.76
N SER A 34 7.53 9.98 19.03
CA SER A 34 6.27 9.33 19.42
C SER A 34 6.15 7.87 18.95
N ALA A 35 7.06 7.41 18.10
CA ALA A 35 7.13 6.03 17.64
C ALA A 35 7.73 5.12 18.73
N THR A 36 7.09 5.05 19.90
CA THR A 36 7.56 4.22 21.03
C THR A 36 7.24 2.75 20.83
N ASP A 37 6.31 2.38 19.95
CA ASP A 37 6.10 1.00 19.58
C ASP A 37 6.21 0.86 18.07
N LYS A 38 7.39 0.41 17.62
CA LYS A 38 7.42 -0.46 16.45
C LYS A 38 6.69 -1.74 16.85
N GLU A 39 5.36 -1.69 16.93
CA GLU A 39 4.56 -2.88 16.73
C GLU A 39 4.99 -3.38 15.35
N LEU A 40 5.83 -4.43 15.37
CA LEU A 40 6.07 -5.23 14.19
C LEU A 40 4.69 -5.67 13.75
N VAL A 41 4.13 -5.00 12.74
CA VAL A 41 2.84 -5.37 12.19
C VAL A 41 3.03 -6.77 11.63
N GLY A 42 2.62 -7.77 12.42
CA GLY A 42 2.68 -9.16 12.04
C GLY A 42 1.79 -9.38 10.83
N LEU A 43 2.22 -10.28 9.94
CA LEU A 43 1.36 -10.72 8.85
C LEU A 43 0.08 -11.33 9.42
N THR A 44 -1.07 -10.99 8.84
CA THR A 44 -2.33 -11.67 9.14
C THR A 44 -2.27 -13.13 8.66
N GLU A 45 -3.16 -13.99 9.16
CA GLU A 45 -3.17 -15.40 8.74
C GLU A 45 -3.44 -15.56 7.24
N GLU A 46 -4.29 -14.70 6.67
CA GLU A 46 -4.59 -14.70 5.22
C GLU A 46 -3.35 -14.30 4.40
N GLN A 47 -2.54 -13.36 4.90
CA GLN A 47 -1.29 -12.95 4.25
C GLN A 47 -0.25 -14.08 4.31
N LYS A 48 -0.16 -14.80 5.42
CA LYS A 48 0.71 -15.99 5.54
C LYS A 48 0.25 -17.10 4.59
N GLU A 49 -1.05 -17.31 4.47
CA GLU A 49 -1.62 -18.30 3.54
C GLU A 49 -1.33 -17.93 2.08
N MET A 50 -1.48 -16.65 1.70
CA MET A 50 -1.11 -16.15 0.38
C MET A 50 0.37 -16.41 0.04
N LEU A 51 1.27 -16.24 1.00
CA LEU A 51 2.69 -16.54 0.82
C LEU A 51 2.94 -18.05 0.65
N LYS A 52 2.26 -18.91 1.43
CA LYS A 52 2.35 -20.37 1.26
C LYS A 52 1.89 -20.83 -0.12
N LEU A 53 0.79 -20.26 -0.62
CA LEU A 53 0.30 -20.53 -1.98
C LEU A 53 1.33 -20.10 -3.03
N SER A 54 1.98 -18.95 -2.82
CA SER A 54 3.04 -18.46 -3.71
C SER A 54 4.25 -19.40 -3.74
N GLU A 55 4.67 -19.92 -2.58
CA GLU A 55 5.75 -20.92 -2.51
C GLU A 55 5.38 -22.21 -3.28
N GLU A 56 4.13 -22.65 -3.18
CA GLU A 56 3.63 -23.81 -3.91
C GLU A 56 3.63 -23.57 -5.42
N ASP A 57 3.21 -22.38 -5.86
CA ASP A 57 3.24 -21.96 -7.26
C ASP A 57 4.67 -21.96 -7.82
N ILE A 58 5.64 -21.46 -7.04
CA ILE A 58 7.06 -21.48 -7.42
C ILE A 58 7.57 -22.92 -7.54
N LYS A 59 7.29 -23.78 -6.55
CA LYS A 59 7.73 -25.18 -6.54
C LYS A 59 7.18 -25.98 -7.72
N ASN A 60 5.92 -25.72 -8.09
CA ASN A 60 5.25 -26.41 -9.19
C ASN A 60 5.45 -25.73 -10.55
N GLY A 61 6.29 -24.68 -10.62
CA GLY A 61 6.57 -23.99 -11.87
C GLY A 61 5.38 -23.24 -12.46
N ARG A 62 4.35 -22.91 -11.65
CA ARG A 62 3.18 -22.13 -12.04
C ARG A 62 3.53 -20.64 -12.11
N LEU A 63 4.55 -20.33 -12.89
CA LEU A 63 5.09 -18.99 -13.08
C LEU A 63 4.59 -18.38 -14.38
N ILE A 64 4.56 -17.06 -14.41
CA ILE A 64 4.30 -16.28 -15.63
C ILE A 64 5.49 -15.35 -15.88
N SER A 65 5.88 -15.19 -17.14
CA SER A 65 6.92 -14.21 -17.48
C SER A 65 6.40 -12.78 -17.30
N GLN A 66 7.30 -11.85 -16.96
CA GLN A 66 6.94 -10.44 -16.79
C GLN A 66 6.19 -9.89 -18.02
N GLY A 67 6.68 -10.18 -19.24
CA GLY A 67 6.04 -9.72 -20.47
C GLY A 67 4.62 -10.30 -20.69
N ALA A 68 4.32 -11.50 -20.19
CA ALA A 68 2.97 -12.05 -20.24
C ALA A 68 2.05 -11.40 -19.17
N MET A 69 2.60 -11.09 -17.99
CA MET A 69 1.89 -10.33 -16.96
C MET A 69 1.55 -8.90 -17.44
N ASP A 70 2.49 -8.21 -18.07
CA ASP A 70 2.30 -6.84 -18.58
C ASP A 70 1.19 -6.79 -19.64
N LYS A 71 1.17 -7.75 -20.57
CA LYS A 71 0.11 -7.88 -21.58
C LYS A 71 -1.26 -8.07 -20.92
N ARG A 72 -1.35 -8.93 -19.91
CA ARG A 72 -2.59 -9.19 -19.17
C ARG A 72 -3.05 -7.94 -18.41
N ASN A 73 -2.14 -7.23 -17.77
CA ASN A 73 -2.44 -5.98 -17.06
C ASN A 73 -2.95 -4.89 -18.01
N HIS A 74 -2.31 -4.73 -19.17
CA HIS A 74 -2.76 -3.79 -20.20
C HIS A 74 -4.16 -4.11 -20.73
N LEU A 75 -4.46 -5.38 -20.98
CA LEU A 75 -5.78 -5.85 -21.40
C LEU A 75 -6.84 -5.58 -20.33
N PHE A 76 -6.51 -5.82 -19.05
CA PHE A 76 -7.39 -5.53 -17.93
C PHE A 76 -7.72 -4.03 -17.87
N LEU A 77 -6.71 -3.16 -17.95
CA LEU A 77 -6.89 -1.70 -17.95
C LEU A 77 -7.73 -1.23 -19.13
N LYS A 78 -7.46 -1.71 -20.35
CA LYS A 78 -8.27 -1.40 -21.53
C LYS A 78 -9.74 -1.80 -21.36
N LYS A 79 -10.00 -2.97 -20.78
CA LYS A 79 -11.36 -3.44 -20.51
C LYS A 79 -12.09 -2.54 -19.50
N GLN A 80 -11.39 -2.05 -18.48
CA GLN A 80 -11.97 -1.10 -17.52
C GLN A 80 -12.29 0.23 -18.18
N ILE A 81 -11.37 0.77 -19.00
CA ILE A 81 -11.57 2.03 -19.73
C ILE A 81 -12.76 1.92 -20.71
N SER A 82 -12.87 0.79 -21.42
CA SER A 82 -14.00 0.55 -22.33
C SER A 82 -15.36 0.49 -21.63
N LYS A 83 -15.41 0.09 -20.35
CA LYS A 83 -16.66 0.07 -19.56
C LYS A 83 -17.06 1.46 -19.06
N ILE A 84 -16.15 2.41 -19.02
CA ILE A 84 -16.41 3.80 -18.58
C ILE A 84 -16.96 4.64 -19.74
N HIS A 85 -16.65 4.26 -20.99
CA HIS A 85 -17.05 4.99 -22.20
C HIS A 85 -18.24 4.35 -22.94
N ALA A 86 -18.93 3.37 -22.33
CA ALA A 86 -20.11 2.70 -22.85
C ALA A 86 -21.31 2.99 -21.94
#